data_AF-A0A1F6DF43-F1
#
_entry.id   AF-A0A1F6DF43-F1
#
_cell.length_a   1.000
_cell.length_b   1.000
_cell.length_c   1.000
_cell.angle_alpha   90.00
_cell.angle_beta   90.00
_cell.angle_gamma   90.00
#
_symmetry.space_group_name_H-M   'P 1'
#
loop_
_entity.id
_entity.type
_entity.pdbx_description
1 polymer ?
#
loop_
_entity_poly.entity_id
_entity_poly.type
_entity_poly.pdbx_seq_one_letter_code
_entity_poly.pdbx_strand_id
1 'polypeptide(L)' 'MKTNKSYTKRIKVTKNGKLVARNPGRNHFNAKQSGRKRQQLRRGNHLKLSQRIIRRFLPGLKVQKTIVKVVDAE' A
#
# COMPACT_ATOMS: atom_id res chain seq x y z
N MET A 1 -18.52 11.67 5.66
CA MET A 1 -18.25 10.22 5.47
C MET A 1 -17.27 9.77 6.55
N LYS A 2 -17.55 8.67 7.26
CA LYS A 2 -16.66 8.17 8.33
C LYS A 2 -15.44 7.47 7.72
N THR A 3 -14.31 7.52 8.42
CA THR A 3 -13.08 6.82 8.01
C THR A 3 -13.21 5.32 8.27
N ASN A 4 -12.79 4.51 7.30
CA ASN A 4 -12.74 3.08 7.50
C ASN A 4 -11.49 2.72 8.33
N LYS A 5 -11.73 2.40 9.61
CA LYS A 5 -10.67 2.11 10.59
C LYS A 5 -9.80 0.92 10.20
N SER A 6 -10.31 -0.06 9.44
CA SER A 6 -9.51 -1.22 9.06
C SER A 6 -8.38 -0.84 8.09
N TYR A 7 -8.66 0.07 7.16
CA TYR A 7 -7.67 0.56 6.19
C TYR A 7 -6.69 1.52 6.83
N THR A 8 -7.14 2.46 7.66
CA THR A 8 -6.26 3.43 8.33
C THR A 8 -5.23 2.75 9.26
N LYS A 9 -5.59 1.61 9.87
CA LYS A 9 -4.66 0.81 10.68
C LYS A 9 -3.56 0.12 9.88
N ARG A 10 -3.78 -0.10 8.57
CA ARG A 10 -2.92 -0.94 7.71
C ARG A 10 -2.16 -0.14 6.67
N ILE A 11 -2.67 1.02 6.28
CA ILE A 11 -2.12 1.88 5.22
C ILE A 11 -1.70 3.20 5.84
N LYS A 12 -0.43 3.55 5.68
CA LYS A 12 0.12 4.85 6.09
C LYS A 12 0.22 5.78 4.89
N VAL A 13 -0.14 7.04 5.09
CA VAL A 13 0.14 8.12 4.15
C VAL A 13 1.46 8.77 4.56
N THR A 14 2.42 8.83 3.64
CA THR A 14 3.70 9.51 3.89
C THR A 14 3.53 11.03 3.82
N LYS A 15 4.52 11.81 4.30
CA LYS A 15 4.46 13.29 4.23
C LYS A 15 4.21 13.81 2.81
N ASN A 16 4.75 13.10 1.82
CA ASN A 16 4.60 13.46 0.42
C ASN A 16 3.21 13.08 -0.12
N GLY A 17 2.43 12.25 0.58
CA GLY A 17 1.10 11.79 0.17
C GLY A 17 1.09 10.43 -0.55
N LYS A 18 2.18 9.67 -0.52
CA LYS A 18 2.24 8.29 -1.06
C LYS A 18 1.68 7.29 -0.05
N LEU A 19 0.95 6.28 -0.53
CA LEU A 19 0.39 5.19 0.28
C LEU A 19 1.43 4.07 0.46
N VAL A 20 1.67 3.68 1.71
CA VAL A 20 2.60 2.59 2.07
C VAL A 20 1.86 1.55 2.91
N ALA A 21 2.06 0.28 2.55
CA ALA A 21 1.55 -0.86 3.29
C ALA A 21 2.63 -1.95 3.48
N ARG A 22 2.42 -2.83 4.45
CA ARG A 22 3.29 -3.98 4.69
C ARG A 22 3.06 -5.07 3.63
N ASN A 23 4.14 -5.75 3.22
CA ASN A 23 4.04 -6.89 2.31
C ASN A 23 3.39 -8.11 3.01
N PRO A 24 2.49 -8.82 2.33
CA PRO A 24 1.90 -10.05 2.86
C PRO A 24 2.91 -11.21 2.85
N GLY A 25 2.57 -12.32 3.52
CA GLY A 25 3.33 -13.58 3.40
C GLY A 25 4.56 -13.71 4.29
N ARG A 26 4.71 -12.83 5.30
CA ARG A 26 5.70 -12.97 6.37
C ARG A 26 4.96 -13.06 7.70
N ASN A 27 4.98 -14.24 8.32
CA ASN A 27 4.62 -14.50 9.72
C ASN A 27 5.16 -15.88 10.14
N HIS A 28 4.69 -16.97 9.52
CA HIS A 28 5.05 -18.36 9.87
C HIS A 28 5.90 -19.01 8.77
N PHE A 29 6.63 -20.10 9.08
CA PHE A 29 7.48 -20.86 8.15
C PHE A 29 8.63 -20.06 7.48
N ASN A 30 9.12 -18.98 8.12
CA ASN A 30 10.19 -18.15 7.57
C ASN A 30 11.53 -18.90 7.37
N ALA A 31 11.74 -20.01 8.09
CA ALA A 31 12.92 -20.86 7.98
C ALA A 31 13.07 -21.49 6.58
N LYS A 32 11.95 -21.78 5.90
CA LYS A 32 11.93 -22.34 4.54
C LYS A 32 12.07 -21.27 3.44
N GLN A 33 12.08 -19.99 3.80
CA GLN A 33 12.21 -18.89 2.84
C GLN A 33 13.67 -18.45 2.68
N SER A 34 14.08 -18.16 1.45
CA SER A 34 15.41 -17.62 1.16
C SER A 34 15.63 -16.25 1.83
N GLY A 35 16.88 -15.96 2.18
CA GLY A 35 17.26 -14.70 2.83
C GLY A 35 16.89 -13.47 2.00
N ARG A 36 17.11 -13.52 0.68
CA ARG A 36 16.75 -12.45 -0.27
C ARG A 36 15.25 -12.14 -0.23
N LYS A 37 14.39 -13.16 -0.26
CA LYS A 37 12.93 -12.99 -0.18
C LYS A 37 12.53 -12.36 1.16
N ARG A 38 13.13 -12.80 2.26
CA ARG A 38 12.87 -12.26 3.61
C ARG A 38 13.25 -10.79 3.72
N GLN A 39 14.39 -10.38 3.12
CA GLN A 39 14.82 -8.98 3.09
C GLN A 39 13.89 -8.11 2.25
N GLN A 40 13.45 -8.60 1.08
CA GLN A 40 12.49 -7.88 0.23
C GLN A 40 11.17 -7.63 0.97
N LEU A 41 10.64 -8.63 1.69
CA LEU A 41 9.39 -8.53 2.45
C LEU A 41 9.48 -7.60 3.69
N ARG A 42 10.69 -7.23 4.13
CA ARG A 42 10.88 -6.24 5.21
C ARG A 42 10.60 -4.81 4.76
N ARG A 43 10.73 -4.52 3.47
CA ARG A 43 10.50 -3.18 2.92
C ARG A 43 9.00 -2.99 2.71
N GLY A 44 8.50 -1.79 3.05
CA GLY A 44 7.11 -1.44 2.79
C GLY A 44 6.86 -1.27 1.29
N ASN A 45 5.70 -1.71 0.82
CA ASN A 45 5.30 -1.57 -0.56
C ASN A 45 4.53 -0.27 -0.78
N HIS A 46 4.77 0.37 -1.93
CA HIS A 46 3.99 1.51 -2.39
C HIS A 46 2.74 1.02 -3.10
N LEU A 47 1.57 1.43 -2.61
CA LEU A 47 0.30 1.07 -3.23
C LEU A 47 -0.02 2.04 -4.37
N LYS A 48 -0.14 1.50 -5.59
CA LYS A 48 -0.68 2.21 -6.76
C LYS A 48 -2.18 1.93 -6.83
N LEU A 49 -3.01 2.88 -6.43
CA LEU A 49 -4.47 2.77 -6.43
C LEU A 49 -5.08 3.88 -7.28
N SER A 50 -6.24 3.60 -7.89
CA SER A 50 -7.00 4.62 -8.61
C SER A 50 -7.65 5.62 -7.63
N GLN A 51 -7.85 6.86 -8.08
CA GLN A 51 -8.46 7.90 -7.26
C GLN A 51 -9.89 7.55 -6.81
N ARG A 52 -10.63 6.79 -7.64
CA ARG A 52 -11.98 6.30 -7.31
C ARG A 52 -11.98 5.44 -6.04
N ILE A 53 -11.03 4.50 -5.94
CA ILE A 53 -10.89 3.61 -4.77
C ILE A 53 -10.47 4.42 -3.54
N ILE A 54 -9.50 5.32 -3.68
CA ILE A 54 -9.00 6.15 -2.58
C ILE A 54 -10.13 7.02 -2.01
N ARG A 55 -10.92 7.69 -2.86
CA ARG A 55 -12.04 8.54 -2.42
C ARG A 55 -13.12 7.75 -1.68
N ARG A 56 -13.38 6.51 -2.09
CA ARG A 56 -14.41 5.64 -1.47
C ARG A 56 -13.98 5.10 -0.10
N PHE A 57 -12.73 4.67 0.05
CA PHE A 57 -12.28 3.90 1.22
C PHE A 57 -11.38 4.67 2.20
N LEU A 58 -10.73 5.75 1.75
CA LEU A 58 -9.81 6.57 2.53
C LEU A 58 -10.24 8.05 2.53
N PRO A 59 -11.46 8.39 2.99
CA PRO A 59 -11.93 9.76 3.02
C PRO A 59 -11.11 10.60 4.03
N GLY A 60 -10.76 11.84 3.66
CA GLY A 60 -10.12 12.81 4.55
C GLY A 60 -8.59 12.75 4.65
N LEU A 61 -7.93 11.84 3.90
CA LEU A 61 -6.47 11.75 3.86
C LEU A 61 -5.89 12.56 2.69
N LYS A 62 -4.78 13.28 2.94
CA LYS A 62 -4.03 14.03 1.91
C LYS A 62 -3.16 13.07 1.08
N VAL A 63 -3.74 12.49 0.04
CA VAL A 63 -3.06 11.55 -0.87
C VAL A 63 -2.65 12.27 -2.16
N GLN A 64 -1.47 11.96 -2.71
CA GLN A 64 -1.08 12.48 -4.02
C GLN A 64 -2.09 12.04 -5.08
N LYS A 65 -2.51 12.95 -5.97
CA LYS A 65 -3.22 12.57 -7.19
C LYS A 65 -2.24 11.82 -8.10
N THR A 66 -2.20 10.50 -7.99
CA THR A 66 -1.59 9.70 -9.04
C THR A 66 -2.56 9.75 -10.22
N ILE A 67 -2.18 10.43 -11.29
CA ILE A 67 -2.77 10.22 -12.61
C ILE A 67 -2.26 8.84 -13.02
N VAL A 68 -3.09 7.80 -12.85
CA VAL A 68 -2.80 6.53 -13.50
C VAL A 68 -3.06 6.81 -14.97
N LYS A 69 -2.03 7.24 -15.71
CA LYS A 69 -2.03 7.07 -17.15
C LYS A 69 -2.07 5.57 -17.36
N VAL A 70 -3.19 5.09 -17.88
CA VAL A 70 -3.32 3.74 -18.43
C VAL A 70 -2.50 3.77 -19.72
N VAL A 71 -1.24 3.41 -19.60
CA VAL A 71 -0.25 3.12 -20.66
C VAL A 71 0.91 2.50 -19.85
N ASP A 72 1.27 1.23 -19.96
CA ASP A 72 1.17 0.30 -21.08
C ASP A 72 0.90 -1.12 -20.55
N ALA A 73 0.08 -1.86 -21.30
CA ALA A 73 0.12 -3.30 -21.29
C ALA A 73 1.26 -3.71 -22.21
N GLU A 74 2.37 -4.16 -21.62
CA GLU A 74 3.40 -5.05 -22.18
C GLU A 74 4.22 -5.61 -21.02
#